data_AF-A0A6A6GT50-F1
#
_entry.id   AF-A0A6A6GT50-F1
#
_cell.length_a   1.000
_cell.length_b   1.000
_cell.length_c   1.000
_cell.angle_alpha   90.00
_cell.angle_beta   90.00
_cell.angle_gamma   90.00
#
_symmetry.space_group_name_H-M   'P 1'
#
loop_
_entity.id
_entity.type
_entity.pdbx_description
1 polymer ?
#
loop_
_entity_poly.entity_id
_entity_poly.type
_entity_poly.pdbx_seq_one_letter_code
_entity_poly.pdbx_strand_id
1 'polypeptide(L)'
;MSSAVIESRRYVLNPIDNALPRFYANVILTFGLKPSIKFSKVQSLLQASLHTAGEEFPVIRRRVFSIPPDEKYQSGGRLEAREHPDWTPQVIFNDMSASWPNYEDLIDEGLSQETLDGAQLVPSVHANWDLDAFHLVSS
;
A
#
# COMPACT_ATOMS: atom_id res chain seq x y z
N MET A 1 -11.62 9.97 -35.02
CA MET A 1 -11.26 10.30 -33.62
C MET A 1 -10.24 9.27 -33.18
N SER A 2 -8.97 9.68 -33.13
CA SER A 2 -7.87 8.79 -32.75
C SER A 2 -7.93 8.57 -31.25
N SER A 3 -8.26 7.36 -30.81
CA SER A 3 -8.05 6.94 -29.43
C SER A 3 -6.55 7.03 -29.17
N ALA A 4 -6.11 8.09 -28.51
CA ALA A 4 -4.76 8.13 -27.94
C ALA A 4 -4.70 6.95 -26.98
N VAL A 5 -4.00 5.90 -27.40
CA VAL A 5 -3.60 4.83 -26.49
C VAL A 5 -2.75 5.54 -25.45
N ILE A 6 -3.31 5.75 -24.26
CA ILE A 6 -2.53 6.09 -23.09
C ILE A 6 -1.62 4.88 -22.93
N GLU A 7 -0.40 4.96 -23.46
CA GLU A 7 0.64 4.00 -23.13
C GLU A 7 0.79 4.09 -21.61
N SER A 8 0.18 3.13 -20.91
CA SER A 8 0.34 3.01 -19.47
C SER A 8 1.84 2.97 -19.22
N ARG A 9 2.41 4.00 -18.61
CA ARG A 9 3.86 4.05 -18.39
C ARG A 9 4.24 2.84 -17.55
N ARG A 10 4.98 1.92 -18.16
CA ARG A 10 5.52 0.72 -17.51
C ARG A 10 6.89 1.07 -16.97
N TYR A 11 7.12 0.74 -15.71
CA TYR A 11 8.40 0.93 -15.06
C TYR A 11 8.98 -0.45 -14.79
N VAL A 12 10.02 -0.81 -15.53
CA VAL A 12 10.77 -2.03 -15.25
C VAL A 12 11.52 -1.82 -13.94
N LEU A 13 11.34 -2.74 -13.00
CA LEU A 13 12.00 -2.69 -11.71
C LEU A 13 13.47 -3.09 -11.84
N ASN A 14 14.31 -2.63 -10.91
CA ASN A 14 15.74 -2.85 -11.00
C ASN A 14 16.08 -4.35 -10.74
N PRO A 15 17.26 -4.84 -11.15
CA PRO A 15 17.62 -6.25 -10.94
C PRO A 15 17.62 -6.71 -9.47
N ILE A 16 17.87 -5.81 -8.52
CA ILE A 16 17.84 -6.12 -7.08
C ILE A 16 16.40 -6.36 -6.63
N ASP A 17 15.45 -5.54 -7.07
CA ASP A 17 14.01 -5.71 -6.79
C ASP A 17 13.49 -7.05 -7.29
N ASN A 18 14.07 -7.57 -8.38
CA ASN A 18 13.72 -8.88 -8.94
C ASN A 18 14.32 -10.05 -8.16
N ALA A 19 15.41 -9.82 -7.42
CA ALA A 19 16.14 -10.85 -6.67
C ALA A 19 15.76 -10.89 -5.19
N LEU A 20 15.28 -9.78 -4.63
CA LEU A 20 14.91 -9.71 -3.21
C LEU A 20 13.62 -10.50 -2.92
N PRO A 21 13.50 -11.07 -1.70
CA PRO A 21 12.26 -11.66 -1.24
C PRO A 21 11.11 -10.66 -1.36
N ARG A 22 9.93 -11.15 -1.75
CA ARG A 22 8.73 -10.33 -1.85
C ARG A 22 8.16 -10.16 -0.45
N PHE A 23 8.35 -8.98 0.13
CA PHE A 23 7.77 -8.62 1.41
C PHE A 23 7.18 -7.22 1.34
N TYR A 24 6.19 -6.97 2.18
CA TYR A 24 5.68 -5.64 2.44
C TYR A 24 6.41 -5.06 3.65
N ALA A 25 6.89 -3.83 3.52
CA ALA A 25 7.45 -3.09 4.64
C ALA A 25 6.34 -2.24 5.26
N ASN A 26 5.99 -2.52 6.51
CA ASN A 26 5.05 -1.73 7.28
C ASN A 26 5.81 -0.70 8.11
N VAL A 27 5.46 0.58 7.95
CA VAL A 27 6.00 1.68 8.75
C VAL A 27 4.86 2.25 9.59
N ILE A 28 5.01 2.25 10.91
CA ILE A 28 4.02 2.77 11.84
C ILE A 28 4.54 4.09 12.41
N LEU A 29 3.71 5.13 12.33
CA LEU A 29 3.99 6.46 12.85
C LEU A 29 2.88 6.87 13.82
N THR A 30 3.26 7.29 15.03
CA THR A 30 2.33 7.69 16.08
C THR A 30 2.37 9.20 16.28
N PHE A 31 1.20 9.83 16.36
CA PHE A 31 1.08 11.28 16.55
C PHE A 31 0.01 11.59 17.60
N GLY A 32 0.34 12.47 18.55
CA GLY A 32 -0.65 13.05 19.45
C GLY A 32 -1.59 14.01 18.72
N LEU A 33 -2.90 13.87 18.92
CA LEU A 33 -3.91 14.76 18.35
C LEU A 33 -4.50 15.68 19.42
N LYS A 34 -4.74 16.94 19.05
CA LYS A 34 -5.45 17.87 19.93
C LYS A 34 -6.90 17.38 20.15
N PRO A 35 -7.45 17.44 21.38
CA PRO A 35 -8.78 16.89 21.68
C PRO A 35 -9.94 17.46 20.85
N SER A 36 -9.79 18.69 20.34
CA SER A 36 -10.81 19.34 19.50
C SER A 36 -10.81 18.87 18.04
N ILE A 37 -9.82 18.08 17.62
CA ILE A 37 -9.70 17.58 16.25
C ILE A 37 -10.40 16.23 16.15
N LYS A 38 -11.41 16.14 15.28
CA LYS A 38 -12.09 14.89 14.96
C LYS A 38 -11.22 14.01 14.07
N PHE A 39 -11.22 12.69 14.30
CA PHE A 39 -10.48 11.73 13.49
C PHE A 39 -10.88 11.76 12.00
N SER A 40 -12.17 11.96 11.70
CA SER A 40 -12.65 12.09 10.32
C SER A 40 -12.04 13.25 9.54
N LYS A 41 -11.67 14.34 10.23
CA LYS A 41 -10.97 15.48 9.63
C LYS A 41 -9.54 15.09 9.25
N VAL A 42 -8.85 14.34 10.12
CA VAL A 42 -7.49 13.85 9.87
C VAL A 42 -7.49 12.88 8.69
N GLN A 43 -8.41 11.91 8.68
CA GLN A 43 -8.58 10.98 7.57
C GLN A 43 -8.78 11.70 6.23
N SER A 44 -9.69 12.68 6.18
CA SER A 44 -9.97 13.46 4.97
C SER A 44 -8.74 14.21 4.47
N LEU A 45 -7.96 14.80 5.38
CA LEU A 45 -6.72 15.50 5.04
C LEU A 45 -5.66 14.53 4.50
N LEU A 46 -5.47 13.37 5.13
CA LEU A 46 -4.52 12.35 4.67
C LEU A 46 -4.92 11.81 3.29
N GLN A 47 -6.21 11.55 3.05
CA GLN A 47 -6.69 11.06 1.76
C GLN A 47 -6.47 12.09 0.64
N ALA A 48 -6.73 13.37 0.92
CA ALA A 48 -6.45 14.44 -0.03
C ALA A 48 -4.95 14.58 -0.32
N SER A 49 -4.11 14.51 0.70
CA SER A 49 -2.65 14.54 0.55
C SER A 49 -2.13 13.34 -0.24
N LEU A 50 -2.66 12.13 0.00
CA LEU A 50 -2.31 10.93 -0.74
C LEU A 50 -2.69 11.06 -2.23
N HIS A 51 -3.86 11.64 -2.51
CA HIS A 51 -4.27 11.92 -3.88
C HIS A 51 -3.26 12.85 -4.58
N THR A 52 -2.90 13.96 -3.96
CA THR A 52 -1.90 14.92 -4.48
C THR A 52 -0.54 14.27 -4.67
N ALA A 53 -0.04 13.54 -3.67
CA ALA A 53 1.22 12.81 -3.77
C ALA A 53 1.19 11.78 -4.90
N GLY A 54 0.05 11.14 -5.16
CA GLY A 54 -0.11 10.22 -6.27
C GLY A 54 -0.08 10.88 -7.65
N GLU A 55 -0.48 12.15 -7.78
CA GLU A 55 -0.31 12.92 -9.02
C GLU A 55 1.16 13.30 -9.23
N GLU A 56 1.86 13.72 -8.16
CA GLU A 56 3.27 14.13 -8.20
C GLU A 56 4.23 12.95 -8.39
N PHE A 57 3.92 11.82 -7.75
CA PHE A 57 4.70 10.59 -7.80
C PHE A 57 3.85 9.45 -8.35
N PRO A 58 3.76 9.33 -9.69
CA PRO A 58 2.89 8.35 -10.33
C PRO A 58 3.12 6.90 -9.86
N VAL A 59 4.32 6.55 -9.38
CA VAL A 59 4.65 5.20 -8.87
C VAL A 59 3.72 4.76 -7.73
N ILE A 60 3.22 5.71 -6.92
CA ILE A 60 2.33 5.44 -5.79
C ILE A 60 1.00 4.83 -6.27
N ARG A 61 0.56 5.16 -7.49
CA ARG A 61 -0.68 4.66 -8.08
C ARG A 61 -0.53 3.34 -8.84
N ARG A 62 0.67 2.74 -8.83
CA ARG A 62 0.96 1.52 -9.59
C ARG A 62 0.99 0.30 -8.68
N ARG A 63 0.73 -0.86 -9.28
CA ARG A 63 0.99 -2.16 -8.66
C ARG A 63 2.16 -2.84 -9.35
N VAL A 64 2.84 -3.70 -8.61
CA VAL A 64 3.91 -4.55 -9.12
C VAL A 64 3.31 -5.83 -9.69
N PHE A 65 3.74 -6.21 -10.88
CA PHE A 65 3.29 -7.42 -11.58
C PHE A 65 4.51 -8.29 -11.93
N SER A 66 4.34 -9.60 -11.82
CA SER A 66 5.31 -10.55 -12.34
C SER A 66 5.03 -10.84 -13.81
N ILE A 67 6.03 -10.63 -14.65
CA ILE A 67 6.06 -11.04 -16.04
C ILE A 67 6.82 -12.37 -16.11
N PRO A 68 6.19 -13.44 -16.61
CA PRO A 68 6.85 -14.73 -16.73
C PRO A 68 8.02 -14.66 -17.73
N PRO A 69 9.00 -15.58 -17.63
CA PRO A 69 10.02 -15.72 -18.65
C PRO A 69 9.42 -16.06 -20.02
N ASP A 70 10.10 -15.63 -21.06
CA ASP A 70 9.70 -15.89 -22.45
C ASP A 70 10.84 -16.60 -23.17
N GLU A 71 10.63 -17.87 -23.52
CA GLU A 71 11.62 -18.72 -24.20
C GLU A 71 11.90 -18.26 -25.63
N LYS A 72 10.91 -17.68 -26.32
CA LYS A 72 11.04 -17.22 -27.71
C LYS A 72 11.96 -16.01 -27.80
N TYR A 73 11.94 -15.15 -26.78
CA TYR A 73 12.80 -13.96 -26.72
C TYR A 73 13.92 -14.08 -25.69
N GLN A 74 14.16 -15.27 -25.13
CA GLN A 74 15.21 -15.56 -24.13
C GLN A 74 15.20 -14.58 -22.94
N SER A 75 14.01 -14.22 -22.44
CA SER A 75 13.89 -13.30 -21.30
C SER A 75 13.65 -14.06 -20.00
N GLY A 76 14.39 -13.72 -18.93
CA GLY A 76 14.41 -14.44 -17.65
C GLY A 76 13.25 -14.17 -16.68
N GLY A 77 12.15 -13.57 -17.15
CA GLY A 77 11.08 -13.06 -16.31
C GLY A 77 11.51 -11.77 -15.60
N ARG A 78 10.53 -10.93 -15.21
CA ARG A 78 10.81 -9.64 -14.56
C ARG A 78 9.61 -9.10 -13.81
N LEU A 79 9.86 -8.17 -12.90
CA LEU A 79 8.83 -7.36 -12.26
C LEU A 79 8.66 -6.04 -13.00
N GLU A 80 7.41 -5.62 -13.15
CA GLU A 80 7.04 -4.33 -13.72
C GLU A 80 6.02 -3.63 -12.83
N ALA A 81 6.21 -2.32 -12.62
CA ALA A 81 5.19 -1.46 -12.03
C ALA A 81 4.35 -0.83 -13.15
N ARG A 82 3.04 -1.03 -13.10
CA ARG A 82 2.06 -0.46 -14.05
C ARG A 82 0.77 -0.06 -13.33
N GLU A 83 -0.02 0.78 -13.97
CA GLU A 83 -1.34 1.14 -13.47
C GLU A 83 -2.27 -0.08 -13.50
N HIS A 84 -3.13 -0.18 -12.49
CA HIS A 84 -4.18 -1.18 -12.40
C HIS A 84 -5.52 -0.44 -12.30
N PRO A 85 -6.48 -0.69 -13.21
CA PRO A 85 -7.71 0.10 -13.28
C PRO A 85 -8.54 0.02 -11.98
N ASP A 86 -8.51 -1.13 -11.32
CA ASP A 86 -9.23 -1.35 -10.06
C ASP A 86 -8.41 -1.02 -8.80
N TRP A 87 -7.27 -0.34 -8.94
CA TRP A 87 -6.41 0.02 -7.81
C TRP A 87 -6.29 1.53 -7.67
N THR A 88 -6.54 2.01 -6.47
CA THR A 88 -6.13 3.35 -6.07
C THR A 88 -5.68 3.32 -4.61
N PRO A 89 -4.57 4.00 -4.26
CA PRO A 89 -4.14 4.12 -2.87
C PRO A 89 -5.21 4.80 -2.02
N GLN A 90 -5.50 4.21 -0.86
CA GLN A 90 -6.55 4.69 0.04
C GLN A 90 -6.05 4.79 1.47
N VAL A 91 -6.55 5.80 2.18
CA VAL A 91 -6.41 5.94 3.62
C VAL A 91 -7.57 5.21 4.28
N ILE A 92 -7.25 4.07 4.88
CA ILE A 92 -8.21 3.28 5.65
C ILE A 92 -8.31 3.86 7.05
N PHE A 93 -9.54 4.03 7.53
CA PHE A 93 -9.80 4.46 8.90
C PHE A 93 -10.22 3.28 9.76
N ASN A 94 -9.49 3.07 10.85
CA ASN A 94 -9.77 2.07 11.87
C ASN A 94 -9.86 2.78 13.23
N ASP A 95 -11.06 2.91 13.78
CA ASP A 95 -11.24 3.54 15.10
C ASP A 95 -11.02 2.50 16.20
N MET A 96 -9.87 2.61 16.86
CA MET A 96 -9.49 1.72 17.96
C MET A 96 -9.67 2.39 19.33
N SER A 97 -10.24 3.60 19.40
CA SER A 97 -10.31 4.39 20.65
C SER A 97 -11.05 3.71 21.80
N ALA A 98 -11.92 2.73 21.50
CA ALA A 98 -12.64 1.95 22.51
C ALA A 98 -11.86 0.75 23.06
N SER A 99 -10.88 0.24 22.32
CA SER A 99 -10.16 -1.00 22.64
C SER A 99 -8.67 -0.80 22.90
N TRP A 100 -8.13 0.38 22.58
CA TRP A 100 -6.72 0.69 22.70
C TRP A 100 -6.42 1.60 23.89
N PRO A 101 -5.24 1.46 24.53
CA PRO A 101 -4.82 2.36 25.60
C PRO A 101 -4.74 3.81 25.13
N ASN A 102 -4.76 4.75 26.09
CA ASN A 102 -4.58 6.16 25.74
C ASN A 102 -3.17 6.40 25.22
N TYR A 103 -3.02 7.47 24.43
CA TYR A 103 -1.75 7.80 23.80
C TYR A 103 -0.59 7.95 24.80
N GLU A 104 -0.82 8.60 25.96
CA GLU A 104 0.24 8.78 26.95
C GLU A 104 0.71 7.44 27.54
N ASP A 105 -0.22 6.52 27.83
CA ASP A 105 0.11 5.19 28.33
C ASP A 105 0.94 4.40 27.30
N LEU A 106 0.58 4.51 26.02
CA LEU A 106 1.31 3.86 24.91
C LEU A 106 2.75 4.37 24.76
N ILE A 107 2.96 5.67 24.98
CA ILE A 107 4.28 6.29 24.92
C ILE A 107 5.11 5.91 26.14
N ASP A 108 4.51 5.91 27.34
CA ASP A 108 5.16 5.51 28.59
C ASP A 108 5.61 4.03 28.56
N GLU A 109 4.81 3.15 27.93
CA GLU A 109 5.14 1.74 27.71
C GLU A 109 6.16 1.52 26.58
N GLY A 110 6.52 2.56 25.84
CA GLY A 110 7.54 2.51 24.79
C GLY A 110 7.09 1.80 23.49
N LEU A 111 5.78 1.74 23.22
CA LEU A 111 5.20 1.16 22.01
C LEU A 111 5.71 -0.27 21.71
N SER A 112 5.37 -1.22 22.59
CA SER A 112 5.78 -2.62 22.43
C SER A 112 5.39 -3.19 21.06
N GLN A 113 6.19 -4.15 20.55
CA GLN A 113 5.89 -4.78 19.25
C GLN A 113 4.54 -5.49 19.23
N GLU A 114 4.08 -6.02 20.36
CA GLU A 114 2.77 -6.67 20.49
C GLU A 114 1.62 -5.68 20.28
N THR A 115 1.80 -4.43 20.73
CA THR A 115 0.83 -3.35 20.53
C THR A 115 0.84 -2.83 19.09
N LEU A 116 1.97 -2.99 18.38
CA LEU A 116 2.17 -2.56 16.99
C LEU A 116 1.92 -3.70 15.97
N ASP A 117 0.99 -4.59 16.27
CA ASP A 117 0.61 -5.67 15.37
C ASP A 117 -0.24 -5.14 14.19
N GLY A 118 0.30 -5.26 12.98
CA GLY A 118 -0.38 -4.85 11.75
C GLY A 118 -1.74 -5.54 11.54
N ALA A 119 -1.94 -6.76 12.06
CA ALA A 119 -3.21 -7.46 12.00
C ALA A 119 -4.30 -6.82 12.87
N GLN A 120 -3.92 -6.06 13.90
CA GLN A 120 -4.83 -5.30 14.75
C GLN A 120 -5.05 -3.87 14.20
N LEU A 121 -3.98 -3.27 13.68
CA LEU A 121 -4.00 -1.88 13.19
C LEU A 121 -4.75 -1.74 11.86
N VAL A 122 -4.66 -2.74 10.99
CA VAL A 122 -5.33 -2.74 9.68
C VAL A 122 -6.62 -3.55 9.78
N PRO A 123 -7.79 -2.99 9.41
CA PRO A 123 -9.03 -3.76 9.39
C PRO A 123 -8.89 -5.03 8.54
N SER A 124 -9.41 -6.15 9.05
CA SER A 124 -9.24 -7.48 8.45
C SER A 124 -9.70 -7.59 6.98
N VAL A 125 -10.69 -6.80 6.56
CA VAL A 125 -11.15 -6.70 5.16
C VAL A 125 -10.09 -6.16 4.20
N HIS A 126 -9.08 -5.46 4.73
CA HIS A 126 -7.96 -4.90 3.97
C HIS A 126 -6.63 -5.63 4.24
N ALA A 127 -6.58 -6.52 5.25
CA ALA A 127 -5.41 -7.33 5.56
C ALA A 127 -5.08 -8.37 4.48
N ASN A 128 -6.04 -8.73 3.62
CA ASN A 128 -5.88 -9.74 2.56
C ASN A 128 -5.62 -9.17 1.16
N TRP A 129 -5.35 -7.86 1.01
CA TRP A 129 -4.96 -7.29 -0.31
C TRP A 129 -3.68 -7.90 -0.89
N ASP A 130 -2.95 -8.64 -0.06
CA ASP A 130 -1.63 -9.19 -0.37
C ASP A 130 -1.64 -10.54 -1.11
N LEU A 131 -2.75 -11.30 -1.18
CA LEU A 131 -2.65 -12.71 -1.61
C LEU A 131 -3.66 -13.23 -2.64
N ASP A 132 -4.85 -12.63 -2.81
CA ASP A 132 -5.87 -13.23 -3.69
C ASP A 132 -5.62 -13.03 -5.21
N ALA A 133 -4.64 -12.21 -5.59
CA ALA A 133 -4.26 -12.07 -7.00
C ALA A 133 -3.42 -13.25 -7.54
N PHE A 134 -2.94 -14.16 -6.68
CA PHE A 134 -2.15 -15.32 -7.12
C PHE A 134 -2.98 -16.56 -7.50
N HIS A 135 -4.30 -16.52 -7.38
CA HIS A 135 -5.18 -17.65 -7.75
C HIS A 135 -5.96 -17.49 -9.07
N LEU A 136 -5.76 -16.41 -9.83
CA LEU A 136 -6.51 -16.17 -11.09
C LEU A 136 -5.69 -16.32 -12.38
N VAL A 137 -4.60 -17.10 -12.37
CA VAL A 137 -4.01 -17.63 -13.62
C VAL A 137 -3.57 -19.08 -13.42
N SER A 138 -4.55 -19.94 -13.17
CA SER A 138 -4.43 -21.41 -13.32
C SER A 138 -5.75 -21.96 -13.84
N SER A 139 -6.12 -21.57 -15.06
CA SER A 139 -7.14 -22.24 -15.88
C SER A 139 -7.06 -21.76 -17.31
#